data_AF-A0A0S9DV27-F1
#
_entry.id   AF-A0A0S9DV27-F1
#
_cell.length_a   1.000
_cell.length_b   1.000
_cell.length_c   1.000
_cell.angle_alpha   90.00
_cell.angle_beta   90.00
_cell.angle_gamma   90.00
#
_symmetry.space_group_name_H-M   'P 1'
#
loop_
_entity.id
_entity.type
_entity.pdbx_description
1 polymer ?
#
loop_
_entity_poly.entity_id
_entity_poly.type
_entity_poly.pdbx_seq_one_letter_code
_entity_poly.pdbx_strand_id
1 'polypeptide(L)'
;MSLLFDSVPSTTTAPESISPDRAMPRLRWELVFDGVWLARHDGRFAGMVQGTPGEDMKLTDARGNLCGIYASLDDAKAALIDRSH
;
A
#
# COMPACT_ATOMS: atom_id res chain seq x y z
N MET A 1 -6.92 -25.83 -51.52
CA MET A 1 -6.84 -24.87 -50.40
C MET A 1 -5.41 -24.39 -50.34
N SER A 2 -5.15 -23.15 -50.76
CA SER A 2 -3.81 -22.56 -50.73
C SER A 2 -3.79 -21.51 -49.63
N LEU A 3 -2.95 -21.71 -48.62
CA LEU A 3 -2.68 -20.72 -47.58
C LEU A 3 -1.26 -20.18 -47.81
N LEU A 4 -1.19 -18.90 -48.16
CA LEU A 4 0.01 -18.08 -48.25
C LEU A 4 -0.18 -16.95 -47.23
N PHE A 5 0.56 -17.02 -46.12
CA PHE A 5 0.89 -15.91 -45.22
C PHE A 5 2.23 -16.30 -44.58
N ASP A 6 3.34 -15.89 -45.17
CA ASP A 6 4.04 -14.61 -44.99
C ASP A 6 4.61 -14.41 -43.57
N SER A 7 5.93 -14.48 -43.52
CA SER A 7 6.89 -13.80 -42.63
C SER A 7 6.46 -13.51 -41.19
N VAL A 8 6.98 -14.30 -40.25
CA VAL A 8 7.06 -13.91 -38.84
C VAL A 8 8.34 -13.08 -38.66
N PRO A 9 8.29 -11.80 -38.29
CA PRO A 9 9.51 -11.08 -37.92
C PRO A 9 10.01 -11.55 -36.56
N SER A 10 11.30 -11.84 -36.50
CA SER A 10 12.06 -12.00 -35.25
C SER A 10 11.93 -10.75 -34.38
N THR A 11 11.41 -10.90 -33.18
CA THR A 11 11.66 -9.95 -32.09
C THR A 11 12.30 -10.70 -30.93
N THR A 12 13.62 -10.83 -31.07
CA THR A 12 14.63 -10.61 -30.03
C THR A 12 14.05 -10.26 -28.66
N THR A 13 14.28 -11.16 -27.72
CA THR A 13 14.36 -10.96 -26.27
C THR A 13 14.68 -9.50 -25.93
N ALA A 14 13.66 -8.73 -25.57
CA ALA A 14 13.88 -7.57 -24.73
C ALA A 14 14.38 -8.11 -23.38
N PRO A 15 15.55 -7.68 -22.86
CA PRO A 15 15.77 -7.84 -21.44
C PRO A 15 14.65 -7.06 -20.78
N GLU A 16 13.80 -7.73 -19.99
CA GLU A 16 12.96 -7.04 -19.02
C GLU A 16 13.87 -6.07 -18.29
N SER A 17 13.67 -4.79 -18.55
CA SER A 17 14.28 -3.71 -17.79
C SER A 17 13.82 -3.91 -16.35
N ILE A 18 14.61 -4.64 -15.56
CA ILE A 18 14.53 -4.61 -14.11
C ILE A 18 15.04 -3.22 -13.74
N SER A 19 14.18 -2.23 -13.92
CA SER A 19 14.23 -1.02 -13.12
C SER A 19 14.24 -1.53 -11.68
N PRO A 20 15.20 -1.14 -10.83
CA PRO A 20 15.02 -1.29 -9.41
C PRO A 20 13.89 -0.34 -9.03
N ASP A 21 12.64 -0.76 -9.24
CA ASP A 21 11.53 -0.33 -8.41
C ASP A 21 11.95 -0.77 -7.03
N ARG A 22 12.67 0.12 -6.35
CA ARG A 22 13.03 0.02 -4.96
C ARG A 22 11.68 0.06 -4.27
N ALA A 23 11.03 -1.10 -4.20
CA ALA A 23 9.64 -1.24 -3.81
C ALA A 23 9.52 -0.53 -2.47
N MET A 24 8.94 0.68 -2.49
CA MET A 24 8.69 1.44 -1.28
C MET A 24 7.95 0.49 -0.38
N PRO A 25 8.42 0.27 0.85
CA PRO A 25 7.79 -0.73 1.69
C PRO A 25 6.32 -0.35 1.86
N ARG A 26 5.44 -1.16 1.28
CA ARG A 26 4.01 -0.85 1.21
C ARG A 26 3.38 -1.25 2.53
N LEU A 27 2.82 -0.27 3.25
CA LEU A 27 1.94 -0.55 4.37
C LEU A 27 0.71 -1.32 3.87
N ARG A 28 0.49 -2.50 4.44
CA ARG A 28 -0.73 -3.28 4.24
C ARG A 28 -1.71 -2.95 5.36
N TRP A 29 -2.95 -2.65 4.99
CA TRP A 29 -4.00 -2.28 5.92
C TRP A 29 -5.03 -3.40 6.07
N GLU A 30 -5.39 -3.72 7.31
CA GLU A 30 -6.33 -4.77 7.66
C GLU A 30 -7.37 -4.21 8.63
N LEU A 31 -8.65 -4.36 8.31
CA LEU A 31 -9.75 -4.03 9.22
C LEU A 31 -9.87 -5.18 10.23
N VAL A 32 -9.71 -4.90 11.52
CA VAL A 32 -9.75 -5.91 12.58
C VAL A 32 -11.02 -5.88 13.42
N PHE A 33 -11.59 -4.68 13.59
CA PHE A 33 -12.90 -4.44 14.20
C PHE A 33 -13.56 -3.28 13.48
N ASP A 34 -14.86 -3.09 13.68
CA ASP A 34 -15.55 -1.93 13.12
C ASP A 34 -14.87 -0.63 13.57
N GLY A 35 -14.48 0.19 12.59
CA GLY A 35 -13.73 1.42 12.85
C GLY A 35 -12.25 1.27 13.25
N VAL A 36 -11.66 0.06 13.25
CA VAL A 36 -10.25 -0.16 13.63
C VAL A 36 -9.47 -0.84 12.50
N TRP A 37 -8.46 -0.13 12.00
CA TRP A 37 -7.57 -0.56 10.93
C TRP A 37 -6.14 -0.69 11.44
N LEU A 38 -5.50 -1.84 11.22
CA LEU A 38 -4.08 -2.04 11.52
C LEU A 38 -3.24 -1.88 10.26
N ALA A 39 -2.12 -1.17 10.40
CA ALA A 39 -1.08 -1.10 9.40
C ALA A 39 0.00 -2.15 9.68
N ARG A 40 0.46 -2.82 8.63
CA ARG A 40 1.57 -3.78 8.69
C ARG A 40 2.64 -3.44 7.66
N HIS A 41 3.88 -3.45 8.12
CA HIS A 41 5.08 -3.33 7.29
C HIS A 41 5.83 -4.66 7.38
N ASP A 42 6.02 -5.34 6.26
CA ASP A 42 6.69 -6.66 6.20
C ASP A 42 6.17 -7.68 7.23
N GLY A 43 4.85 -7.69 7.43
CA GLY A 43 4.17 -8.59 8.39
C GLY A 43 4.23 -8.13 9.85
N ARG A 44 4.99 -7.08 10.17
CA ARG A 44 5.08 -6.50 11.52
C ARG A 44 4.06 -5.38 11.68
N PHE A 45 3.53 -5.23 12.88
CA PHE A 45 2.66 -4.10 13.23
C PHE A 45 3.42 -2.78 13.06
N ALA A 46 2.81 -1.84 12.33
CA ALA A 46 3.38 -0.53 12.01
C ALA A 46 2.57 0.63 12.62
N GLY A 47 1.34 0.38 13.03
CA GLY A 47 0.44 1.40 13.57
C GLY A 47 -1.02 1.03 13.39
N MET A 48 -1.90 1.90 13.85
CA MET A 48 -3.34 1.67 13.85
C MET A 48 -4.08 2.97 13.59
N VAL A 49 -5.17 2.90 12.85
CA VAL A 49 -6.17 3.96 12.77
C VAL A 49 -7.44 3.48 13.44
N GLN A 50 -7.97 4.25 14.38
CA GLN A 50 -9.22 3.97 15.07
C GLN A 50 -10.15 5.19 14.97
N GLY A 51 -11.39 4.96 14.55
CA GLY A 51 -12.44 5.96 14.65
C GLY A 51 -13.81 5.35 14.40
N THR A 52 -14.82 5.86 15.09
CA THR A 52 -16.21 5.46 14.90
C THR A 52 -16.89 6.36 13.87
N PRO A 53 -18.00 5.92 13.24
CA PRO A 53 -18.76 6.78 12.33
C PRO A 53 -19.12 8.11 12.99
N GLY A 54 -18.75 9.22 12.36
CA GLY A 54 -19.03 10.58 12.84
C GLY A 54 -18.01 11.14 13.84
N GLU A 55 -16.96 10.39 14.19
CA GLU A 55 -15.84 10.90 15.00
C GLU A 55 -14.54 10.99 14.18
N ASP A 56 -13.63 11.84 14.64
CA ASP A 56 -12.29 11.94 14.06
C ASP A 56 -11.47 10.66 14.31
N MET A 57 -10.62 10.34 13.33
CA MET A 57 -9.76 9.17 13.30
C MET A 57 -8.48 9.40 14.09
N LYS A 58 -8.20 8.53 15.04
CA LYS A 58 -6.98 8.51 15.85
C LYS A 58 -5.94 7.62 15.17
N LEU A 59 -4.76 8.15 14.90
CA LEU A 59 -3.63 7.39 14.37
C LEU A 59 -2.61 7.11 15.48
N THR A 60 -2.15 5.87 15.61
CA THR A 60 -1.02 5.50 16.46
C THR A 60 0.12 4.87 15.67
N ASP A 61 1.36 5.04 16.14
CA ASP A 61 2.54 4.35 15.60
C ASP A 61 2.66 2.89 16.08
N ALA A 62 3.72 2.20 15.64
CA ALA A 62 4.04 0.82 16.04
C ALA A 62 4.26 0.63 17.54
N ARG A 63 4.50 1.71 18.30
CA ARG A 63 4.71 1.70 19.75
C ARG A 63 3.43 2.07 20.51
N GLY A 64 2.35 2.38 19.80
CA GLY A 64 1.08 2.82 20.38
C GLY A 64 1.04 4.30 20.74
N ASN A 65 2.01 5.12 20.30
CA ASN A 65 1.97 6.56 20.53
C ASN A 65 0.98 7.21 19.58
N LEU A 66 0.12 8.09 20.11
CA LEU A 66 -0.77 8.91 19.31
C LEU A 66 0.05 9.85 18.41
N CYS A 67 -0.14 9.71 17.10
CA CYS A 67 0.56 10.48 16.08
C CYS A 67 -0.29 11.64 15.54
N GLY A 68 -1.61 11.57 15.70
CA GLY A 68 -2.52 12.63 15.28
C GLY A 68 -3.99 12.22 15.30
N ILE A 69 -4.82 13.22 15.06
CA ILE A 69 -6.26 13.12 14.89
C ILE A 69 -6.58 13.63 13.48
N TYR A 70 -7.35 12.88 12.72
CA TYR A 70 -7.59 13.12 11.30
C TYR A 70 -9.09 13.07 11.01
N ALA A 71 -9.57 13.95 10.13
CA ALA A 71 -10.99 13.98 9.76
C ALA A 71 -11.43 12.73 8.97
N SER A 72 -10.48 12.01 8.35
CA SER A 72 -10.78 10.85 7.52
C SER A 72 -9.76 9.72 7.70
N LEU A 73 -10.19 8.50 7.34
CA LEU A 73 -9.33 7.32 7.34
C LEU A 73 -8.20 7.46 6.33
N ASP A 74 -8.47 8.00 5.14
CA ASP A 74 -7.47 8.18 4.09
C ASP A 74 -6.37 9.16 4.50
N ASP A 75 -6.71 10.27 5.16
CA ASP A 75 -5.73 11.22 5.69
C ASP A 75 -4.84 10.58 6.75
N ALA A 76 -5.43 9.80 7.66
CA ALA A 76 -4.67 9.07 8.68
C ALA A 76 -3.73 8.02 8.07
N LYS A 77 -4.19 7.30 7.02
CA LYS A 77 -3.37 6.32 6.31
C LYS A 77 -2.22 6.98 5.57
N ALA A 78 -2.47 8.07 4.86
CA ALA A 78 -1.45 8.85 4.15
C ALA A 78 -0.39 9.36 5.13
N ALA A 79 -0.81 9.91 6.26
CA ALA A 79 0.11 10.40 7.28
C ALA A 79 0.99 9.28 7.88
N LEU A 80 0.49 8.05 8.02
CA LEU A 80 1.32 6.94 8.47
C LEU A 80 2.33 6.49 7.40
N ILE A 81 1.94 6.51 6.12
CA ILE A 81 2.84 6.20 4.99
C ILE A 81 4.00 7.20 4.99
N ASP A 82 3.73 8.50 5.04
CA ASP A 82 4.75 9.55 5.03
C ASP A 82 5.76 9.43 6.19
N ARG A 83 5.34 8.86 7.33
CA ARG A 83 6.19 8.65 8.52
C ARG A 83 6.98 7.34 8.49
N SER A 84 6.62 6.44 7.59
CA SER A 84 7.27 5.13 7.44
C SER A 84 8.44 5.15 6.46
N HIS A 85 8.70 6.31 5.84
CA HIS A 85 9.84 6.62 4.98
C HIS A 85 11.01 7.24 5.76
#